data_AF-A0A940LC55-F1
#
_entry.id   AF-A0A940LC55-F1
#
_cell.length_a   1.000
_cell.length_b   1.000
_cell.length_c   1.000
_cell.angle_alpha   90.00
_cell.angle_beta   90.00
_cell.angle_gamma   90.00
#
_symmetry.space_group_name_H-M   'P 1'
#
loop_
_entity.id
_entity.type
_entity.pdbx_description
1 polymer ?
#
loop_
_entity_poly.entity_id
_entity_poly.type
_entity_poly.pdbx_seq_one_letter_code
_entity_poly.pdbx_strand_id
1 'polypeptide(L)'
;AIAFLFFVHAFATDRPLVVPSNLKTVTVYRSGAELIHNTSVHLSQGNGELVIEGISNTVDINSVQINCAPAVTIMGVEFSNNFLVMPEVTSRIKLLQDSAEMVQKEIEKVNVQIQTTADLLEVLKSNRDIKGQQTGLSVAELMKLMEYYKNKSTELQNELAQQKAKQKKLSDLLLKIKVQINEEENKNTKAAGQLKLQLSVATAGKYDFVVSYITPNAWWSPYYDIRVDDIKSPLKVIYKARVTQTTGIDWKKVKLSLSTSVPNQWGNAPVLKSWFLSYINPVNVMERRLSNTPMANLQGRATGVNLQSEMNEVVTTGYGTIKIRGAGTQNKETVPLYIVNGVQMSADNFSKLDPNAIKTVDVLKDAQATSIYGSRGANGVVVVTLKDGLDDYVSVTDNELNVTFDIDLPYDVPTNGKEQTATLKEYSINSLYKYYAVPKLDKDAYLLAEVPDWEKLNLLPGDANIIFEGTYVGKSFIDPASTLDTLNLTLGRDKRVVIKKEKLMDYSSTKFLGSNKLQKFTYELTVKNNKKDTVRMMLKDQYPLTTNKEIEVELLDDGGASVNSEIGVLTWKLQLAPGEVKKLRFSYSVKYPKDKVLNLN
;
A
#
# COMPACT_ATOMS: atom_id res chain seq x y z
N ALA A 1 21.72 9.03 80.59
CA ALA A 1 20.69 8.49 79.68
C ALA A 1 21.04 8.96 78.27
N ILE A 2 21.40 8.02 77.40
CA ILE A 2 21.83 8.28 76.01
C ILE A 2 20.55 8.39 75.17
N ALA A 3 20.28 9.57 74.61
CA ALA A 3 19.17 9.77 73.68
C ALA A 3 19.69 9.64 72.24
N PHE A 4 19.33 8.52 71.59
CA PHE A 4 19.59 8.28 70.18
C PHE A 4 18.65 9.16 69.33
N LEU A 5 19.19 10.12 68.59
CA LEU A 5 18.49 10.80 67.50
C LEU A 5 18.46 9.86 66.30
N PHE A 6 17.29 9.27 66.02
CA PHE A 6 17.01 8.59 64.77
C PHE A 6 16.83 9.63 63.65
N PHE A 7 17.88 9.88 62.89
CA PHE A 7 17.76 10.51 61.57
C PHE A 7 17.16 9.48 60.61
N VAL A 8 15.85 9.55 60.39
CA VAL A 8 15.20 8.86 59.26
C VAL A 8 15.61 9.61 57.99
N HIS A 9 16.66 9.13 57.33
CA HIS A 9 16.93 9.50 55.95
C HIS A 9 15.85 8.84 55.09
N ALA A 10 14.83 9.62 54.73
CA ALA A 10 13.96 9.27 53.62
C ALA A 10 14.82 9.26 52.35
N PHE A 11 15.21 8.08 51.89
CA PHE A 11 15.72 7.91 50.54
C PHE A 11 14.56 8.24 49.60
N ALA A 12 14.55 9.46 49.07
CA ALA A 12 13.78 9.76 47.88
C ALA A 12 14.35 8.88 46.76
N THR A 13 13.66 7.79 46.45
CA THR A 13 13.92 7.05 45.23
C THR A 13 13.53 7.96 44.07
N ASP A 14 14.50 8.66 43.48
CA ASP A 14 14.41 9.33 42.16
C ASP A 14 14.25 8.27 41.07
N ARG A 15 13.16 7.51 41.12
CA ARG A 15 12.71 6.74 39.97
C ARG A 15 11.91 7.70 39.11
N PRO A 16 12.28 7.89 37.84
CA PRO A 16 11.54 8.77 36.96
C PRO A 16 10.12 8.25 36.82
N LEU A 17 9.15 9.15 36.74
CA LEU A 17 7.75 8.78 36.65
C LEU A 17 7.49 8.19 35.26
N VAL A 18 7.03 6.95 35.18
CA VAL A 18 6.81 6.26 33.90
C VAL A 18 5.31 6.16 33.63
N VAL A 19 4.87 6.58 32.45
CA VAL A 19 3.48 6.48 32.00
C VAL A 19 3.37 5.95 30.57
N PRO A 20 2.39 5.08 30.26
CA PRO A 20 2.14 4.67 28.89
C PRO A 20 1.44 5.79 28.11
N SER A 21 1.62 5.80 26.80
CA SER A 21 0.89 6.66 25.88
C SER A 21 -0.18 5.89 25.11
N ASN A 22 -1.20 6.61 24.62
CA ASN A 22 -2.26 6.04 23.79
C ASN A 22 -2.25 6.72 22.42
N LEU A 23 -1.93 5.96 21.38
CA LEU A 23 -1.93 6.43 19.99
C LEU A 23 -3.36 6.72 19.54
N LYS A 24 -3.62 7.96 19.08
CA LYS A 24 -4.95 8.41 18.65
C LYS A 24 -5.07 8.62 17.15
N THR A 25 -4.06 9.25 16.56
CA THR A 25 -4.10 9.66 15.16
C THR A 25 -2.78 9.29 14.50
N VAL A 26 -2.89 8.82 13.26
CA VAL A 26 -1.74 8.51 12.42
C VAL A 26 -1.95 9.15 11.07
N THR A 27 -1.01 10.01 10.67
CA THR A 27 -0.93 10.53 9.30
C THR A 27 0.23 9.84 8.60
N VAL A 28 -0.05 8.95 7.66
CA VAL A 28 0.97 8.23 6.90
C VAL A 28 1.34 9.04 5.67
N TYR A 29 2.63 9.26 5.46
CA TYR A 29 3.17 9.94 4.28
C TYR A 29 3.74 8.93 3.28
N ARG A 30 4.15 9.41 2.11
CA ARG A 30 4.88 8.59 1.13
C ARG A 30 6.22 8.06 1.68
N SER A 31 6.77 8.74 2.68
CA SER A 31 7.94 8.32 3.45
C SER A 31 7.81 8.83 4.88
N GLY A 32 7.59 7.91 5.82
CA GLY A 32 7.34 8.20 7.22
C GLY A 32 5.85 8.31 7.58
N ALA A 33 5.57 8.44 8.87
CA ALA A 33 4.26 8.78 9.41
C ALA A 33 4.40 9.73 10.59
N GLU A 34 3.44 10.62 10.77
CA GLU A 34 3.24 11.38 12.00
C GLU A 34 2.30 10.61 12.92
N LEU A 35 2.72 10.43 14.17
CA LEU A 35 1.98 9.74 15.21
C LEU A 35 1.63 10.74 16.31
N ILE A 36 0.36 10.78 16.70
CA ILE A 36 -0.12 11.65 17.78
C ILE A 36 -0.65 10.79 18.92
N HIS A 37 -0.05 10.97 20.09
CA HIS A 37 -0.34 10.22 21.30
C HIS A 37 -0.90 11.15 22.38
N ASN A 38 -1.79 10.60 23.22
CA ASN A 38 -2.24 11.27 24.42
C ASN A 38 -1.84 10.47 25.67
N THR A 39 -1.48 11.18 26.74
CA THR A 39 -1.31 10.61 28.09
C THR A 39 -1.67 11.62 29.17
N SER A 40 -1.95 11.14 30.38
CA SER A 40 -2.29 11.97 31.53
C SER A 40 -1.51 11.51 32.74
N VAL A 41 -0.93 12.46 33.49
CA VAL A 41 -0.08 12.13 34.64
C VAL A 41 -0.26 13.14 35.77
N HIS A 42 -0.15 12.68 37.01
CA HIS A 42 -0.10 13.56 38.19
C HIS A 42 1.35 13.95 38.45
N LEU A 43 1.63 15.25 38.47
CA LEU A 43 2.96 15.79 38.70
C LEU A 43 3.00 16.60 40.00
N SER A 44 4.09 16.44 40.74
CA SER A 44 4.43 17.28 41.89
C SER A 44 4.99 18.62 41.41
N GLN A 45 4.84 19.66 42.23
CA GLN A 45 5.47 20.96 41.98
C GLN A 45 7.00 20.84 42.02
N GLY A 46 7.69 21.57 41.14
CA GLY A 46 9.15 21.59 41.04
C GLY A 46 9.68 20.91 39.78
N ASN A 47 10.97 20.59 39.78
CA ASN A 47 11.62 19.90 38.66
C ASN A 47 11.44 18.39 38.79
N GLY A 48 11.27 17.71 37.66
CA GLY A 48 11.12 16.26 37.64
C GLY A 48 11.39 15.66 36.27
N GLU A 49 11.47 14.33 36.24
CA GLU A 49 11.62 13.56 35.00
C GLU A 49 10.37 12.70 34.78
N LEU A 50 9.86 12.75 33.55
CA LEU A 50 8.73 11.95 33.08
C LEU A 50 9.17 11.10 31.89
N VAL A 51 8.92 9.80 31.96
CA VAL A 51 9.14 8.85 30.86
C VAL A 51 7.79 8.47 30.27
N ILE A 52 7.62 8.74 28.98
CA ILE A 52 6.44 8.36 28.21
C ILE A 52 6.79 7.14 27.37
N GLU A 53 6.16 5.99 27.66
CA GLU A 53 6.33 4.73 26.94
C GLU A 53 5.26 4.53 25.85
N GLY A 54 5.47 3.52 24.99
CA GLY A 54 4.57 3.25 23.86
C GLY A 54 4.79 4.20 22.69
N ILE A 55 5.99 4.75 22.58
CA ILE A 55 6.44 5.57 21.44
C ILE A 55 7.06 4.63 20.39
N SER A 56 7.05 5.04 19.13
CA SER A 56 7.69 4.28 18.06
C SER A 56 9.16 4.01 18.35
N ASN A 57 9.64 2.85 17.93
CA ASN A 57 11.03 2.39 18.04
C ASN A 57 12.06 3.24 17.28
N THR A 58 11.62 4.18 16.43
CA THR A 58 12.45 5.15 15.73
C THR A 58 11.67 6.44 15.59
N VAL A 59 12.28 7.55 16.00
CA VAL A 59 11.67 8.88 15.99
C VAL A 59 12.67 9.87 15.40
N ASP A 60 12.21 10.75 14.51
CA ASP A 60 12.96 11.96 14.19
C ASP A 60 12.84 12.94 15.35
N ILE A 61 13.89 13.04 16.16
CA ILE A 61 13.89 13.86 17.37
C ILE A 61 13.60 15.34 17.10
N ASN A 62 13.92 15.85 15.90
CA ASN A 62 13.67 17.25 15.54
C ASN A 62 12.20 17.52 15.22
N SER A 63 11.41 16.47 15.00
CA SER A 63 9.97 16.56 14.74
C SER A 63 9.12 16.48 16.01
N VAL A 64 9.70 16.16 17.17
CA VAL A 64 8.95 15.94 18.41
C VAL A 64 8.34 17.24 18.90
N GLN A 65 7.01 17.25 19.05
CA GLN A 65 6.27 18.34 19.67
C GLN A 65 5.46 17.80 20.85
N ILE A 66 5.46 18.58 21.94
CA ILE A 66 4.79 18.20 23.19
C ILE A 66 3.90 19.36 23.60
N ASN A 67 2.60 19.14 23.51
CA ASN A 67 1.60 20.10 23.96
C ASN A 67 1.12 19.70 25.35
N CYS A 68 1.28 20.60 26.31
CA CYS A 68 0.83 20.44 27.70
C CYS A 68 0.31 21.78 28.24
N ALA A 69 -0.28 21.75 29.43
CA ALA A 69 -0.77 22.97 30.07
C ALA A 69 0.38 23.97 30.35
N PRO A 70 0.14 25.30 30.31
CA PRO A 70 1.16 26.32 30.56
C PRO A 70 1.87 26.25 31.93
N ALA A 71 1.28 25.53 32.90
CA ALA A 71 1.88 25.31 34.21
C ALA A 71 3.04 24.29 34.20
N VAL A 72 3.28 23.60 33.07
CA VAL A 72 4.36 22.64 32.87
C VAL A 72 5.29 23.15 31.77
N THR A 73 6.56 23.34 32.09
CA THR A 73 7.61 23.73 31.14
C THR A 73 8.46 22.51 30.78
N ILE A 74 8.60 22.22 29.48
CA ILE A 74 9.52 21.20 28.98
C ILE A 74 10.91 21.83 28.84
N MET A 75 11.89 21.32 29.60
CA MET A 75 13.28 21.80 29.57
C MET A 75 14.16 20.98 28.62
N GLY A 76 13.82 19.72 28.41
CA GLY A 76 14.59 18.82 27.55
C GLY A 76 13.78 17.59 27.15
N VAL A 77 14.09 17.05 25.98
CA VAL A 77 13.48 15.85 25.41
C VAL A 77 14.59 14.93 24.92
N GLU A 78 14.56 13.69 25.36
CA GLU A 78 15.47 12.64 24.90
C GLU A 78 14.66 11.44 24.41
N PHE A 79 14.99 10.93 23.22
CA PHE A 79 14.48 9.66 22.74
C PHE A 79 15.46 8.53 23.08
N SER A 80 14.93 7.42 23.60
CA SER A 80 15.70 6.20 23.80
C SER A 80 14.85 4.98 23.52
N ASN A 81 15.51 3.86 23.19
CA ASN A 81 14.85 2.56 23.12
C ASN A 81 15.04 1.81 24.43
N ASN A 82 13.95 1.29 24.99
CA ASN A 82 14.02 0.50 26.21
C ASN A 82 14.16 -1.00 25.86
N PHE A 83 15.40 -1.48 25.79
CA PHE A 83 15.71 -2.88 25.48
C PHE A 83 15.40 -3.87 26.61
N LEU A 84 15.12 -3.37 27.82
CA LEU A 84 14.79 -4.19 28.99
C LEU A 84 13.27 -4.42 29.13
N VAL A 85 12.45 -3.57 28.50
CA VAL A 85 11.01 -3.80 28.37
C VAL A 85 10.80 -4.81 27.25
N MET A 86 10.35 -6.02 27.63
CA MET A 86 9.90 -6.99 26.65
C MET A 86 8.76 -6.36 25.84
N PRO A 87 8.86 -6.25 24.51
CA PRO A 87 7.79 -5.68 23.70
C PRO A 87 6.50 -6.47 23.92
N GLU A 88 5.37 -5.77 23.87
CA GLU A 88 4.06 -6.42 23.98
C GLU A 88 3.97 -7.51 22.91
N VAL A 89 3.89 -8.77 23.34
CA VAL A 89 3.85 -9.91 22.42
C VAL A 89 2.58 -9.77 21.59
N THR A 90 2.72 -9.64 20.27
CA THR A 90 1.56 -9.53 19.38
C THR A 90 0.61 -10.68 19.63
N SER A 91 -0.70 -10.46 19.47
CA SER A 91 -1.70 -11.51 19.71
C SER A 91 -1.41 -12.78 18.90
N ARG A 92 -0.80 -12.64 17.72
CA ARG A 92 -0.36 -13.76 16.89
C ARG A 92 0.79 -14.54 17.49
N ILE A 93 1.85 -13.87 17.96
CA ILE A 93 3.00 -14.54 18.59
C ILE A 93 2.55 -15.22 19.88
N LYS A 94 1.67 -14.59 20.67
CA LYS A 94 1.11 -15.19 21.89
C LYS A 94 0.38 -16.51 21.58
N LEU A 95 -0.52 -16.52 20.59
CA LEU A 95 -1.21 -17.74 20.16
C LEU A 95 -0.24 -18.84 19.68
N LEU A 96 0.83 -18.47 18.98
CA LEU A 96 1.85 -19.42 18.54
C LEU A 96 2.67 -19.97 19.72
N GLN A 97 3.00 -19.14 20.71
CA GLN A 97 3.68 -19.54 21.94
C GLN A 97 2.81 -20.49 22.77
N ASP A 98 1.53 -20.17 22.97
CA ASP A 98 0.56 -21.04 23.65
C ASP A 98 0.43 -22.39 22.93
N SER A 99 0.40 -22.37 21.59
CA SER A 99 0.37 -23.60 20.77
C SER A 99 1.66 -24.41 20.92
N ALA A 100 2.83 -23.76 20.94
CA ALA A 100 4.12 -24.41 21.14
C ALA A 100 4.19 -25.08 22.53
N GLU A 101 3.70 -24.41 23.56
CA GLU A 101 3.65 -24.95 24.92
C GLU A 101 2.74 -26.18 25.00
N MET A 102 1.57 -26.14 24.36
CA MET A 102 0.65 -27.27 24.31
C MET A 102 1.26 -28.49 23.61
N VAL A 103 1.90 -28.28 22.46
CA VAL A 103 2.59 -29.36 21.73
C VAL A 103 3.76 -29.92 22.54
N GLN A 104 4.51 -29.06 23.23
CA GLN A 104 5.61 -29.48 24.10
C GLN A 104 5.12 -30.38 25.25
N LYS A 105 4.02 -30.02 25.91
CA LYS A 105 3.38 -30.86 26.94
C LYS A 105 2.94 -32.23 26.40
N GLU A 106 2.40 -32.28 25.18
CA GLU A 106 2.06 -33.56 24.54
C GLU A 106 3.29 -34.40 24.17
N ILE A 107 4.40 -33.79 23.75
CA ILE A 107 5.68 -34.50 23.54
C ILE A 107 6.16 -35.12 24.85
N GLU A 108 6.13 -34.38 25.96
CA GLU A 108 6.54 -34.88 27.27
C GLU A 108 5.69 -36.07 27.71
N LYS A 109 4.37 -36.00 27.53
CA LYS A 109 3.46 -37.12 27.80
C LYS A 109 3.79 -38.36 26.96
N VAL A 110 4.05 -38.19 25.67
CA VAL A 110 4.44 -39.30 24.78
C VAL A 110 5.81 -39.87 25.17
N ASN A 111 6.76 -39.04 25.62
CA ASN A 111 8.06 -39.51 26.09
C ASN A 111 7.93 -40.41 27.33
N VAL A 112 7.06 -40.05 28.27
CA VAL A 112 6.75 -40.90 29.45
C VAL A 112 6.19 -42.25 29.00
N GLN A 113 5.30 -42.26 28.00
CA GLN A 113 4.75 -43.50 27.43
C GLN A 113 5.83 -44.34 26.76
N ILE A 114 6.70 -43.72 25.95
CA ILE A 114 7.84 -44.39 25.29
C ILE A 114 8.76 -45.03 26.33
N GLN A 115 9.11 -44.29 27.38
CA GLN A 115 9.97 -44.80 28.45
C GLN A 115 9.30 -45.98 29.16
N THR A 116 8.02 -45.85 29.52
CA THR A 116 7.25 -46.91 30.19
C THR A 116 7.21 -48.19 29.33
N THR A 117 6.90 -48.07 28.03
CA THR A 117 6.87 -49.21 27.10
C THR A 117 8.27 -49.81 26.89
N ALA A 118 9.32 -48.99 26.88
CA ALA A 118 10.71 -49.43 26.80
C ALA A 118 11.14 -50.22 28.05
N ASP A 119 10.81 -49.73 29.24
CA ASP A 119 11.09 -50.38 30.52
C ASP A 119 10.37 -51.74 30.61
N LEU A 120 9.10 -51.81 30.17
CA LEU A 120 8.35 -53.07 30.09
C LEU A 120 9.00 -54.08 29.13
N LEU A 121 9.52 -53.63 27.98
CA LEU A 121 10.29 -54.47 27.06
C LEU A 121 11.60 -54.95 27.69
N GLU A 122 12.25 -54.13 28.50
CA GLU A 122 13.47 -54.50 29.22
C GLU A 122 13.19 -55.55 30.31
N VAL A 123 12.14 -55.37 31.13
CA VAL A 123 11.69 -56.36 32.11
C VAL A 123 11.41 -57.71 31.44
N LEU A 124 10.73 -57.71 30.29
CA LEU A 124 10.54 -58.91 29.49
C LEU A 124 11.88 -59.52 29.07
N LYS A 125 12.83 -58.74 28.54
CA LYS A 125 14.15 -59.26 28.13
C LYS A 125 14.96 -59.83 29.30
N SER A 126 14.93 -59.21 30.46
CA SER A 126 15.66 -59.64 31.66
C SER A 126 15.07 -60.94 32.23
N ASN A 127 13.75 -61.16 32.10
CA ASN A 127 13.08 -62.41 32.49
C ASN A 127 13.27 -63.57 31.50
N ARG A 128 14.22 -63.49 30.55
CA ARG A 128 14.58 -64.61 29.66
C ARG A 128 15.37 -65.70 30.37
N ASP A 129 15.99 -65.38 31.50
CA ASP A 129 16.79 -66.33 32.28
C ASP A 129 15.91 -67.08 33.29
N ILE A 130 15.00 -67.93 32.78
CA ILE A 130 14.07 -68.74 33.60
C ILE A 130 14.79 -69.99 34.16
N LYS A 131 16.11 -69.90 34.40
CA LYS A 131 16.86 -70.91 35.15
C LYS A 131 16.94 -70.49 36.61
N GLY A 132 15.79 -70.46 37.28
CA GLY A 132 15.76 -70.54 38.74
C GLY A 132 16.25 -71.91 39.22
N GLN A 133 16.73 -72.00 40.46
CA GLN A 133 17.24 -73.23 41.11
C GLN A 133 16.20 -74.37 41.27
N GLN A 134 15.03 -74.29 40.63
CA GLN A 134 14.02 -75.34 40.62
C GLN A 134 13.89 -75.94 39.22
N THR A 135 14.37 -77.18 39.10
CA THR A 135 14.20 -78.05 37.94
C THR A 135 12.72 -78.46 37.81
N GLY A 136 12.01 -78.00 36.77
CA GLY A 136 10.67 -78.53 36.50
C GLY A 136 9.74 -77.78 35.53
N LEU A 137 10.20 -77.15 34.45
CA LEU A 137 9.29 -76.76 33.36
C LEU A 137 9.17 -77.88 32.32
N SER A 138 7.94 -78.27 31.97
CA SER A 138 7.70 -79.13 30.81
C SER A 138 7.95 -78.37 29.50
N VAL A 139 8.29 -79.10 28.43
CA VAL A 139 8.47 -78.53 27.08
C VAL A 139 7.20 -77.77 26.62
N ALA A 140 6.01 -78.22 27.04
CA ALA A 140 4.74 -77.58 26.72
C ALA A 140 4.54 -76.22 27.41
N GLU A 141 4.94 -76.08 28.67
CA GLU A 141 4.88 -74.81 29.41
C GLU A 141 5.91 -73.80 28.87
N LEU A 142 7.10 -74.28 28.50
CA LEU A 142 8.10 -73.47 27.84
C LEU A 142 7.59 -72.92 26.50
N MET A 143 6.93 -73.74 25.68
CA MET A 143 6.34 -73.28 24.41
C MET A 143 5.26 -72.22 24.62
N LYS A 144 4.34 -72.40 25.58
CA LYS A 144 3.31 -71.40 25.91
C LYS A 144 3.90 -70.08 26.40
N LEU A 145 4.94 -70.13 27.21
CA LEU A 145 5.63 -68.95 27.72
C LEU A 145 6.39 -68.21 26.60
N MET A 146 7.06 -68.95 25.71
CA MET A 146 7.72 -68.39 24.52
C MET A 146 6.73 -67.73 23.57
N GLU A 147 5.54 -68.31 23.40
CA GLU A 147 4.47 -67.74 22.60
C GLU A 147 3.89 -66.46 23.23
N TYR A 148 3.62 -66.47 24.55
CA TYR A 148 3.23 -65.27 25.29
C TYR A 148 4.29 -64.17 25.15
N TYR A 149 5.56 -64.52 25.33
CA TYR A 149 6.68 -63.59 25.22
C TYR A 149 6.77 -62.97 23.82
N LYS A 150 6.69 -63.79 22.78
CA LYS A 150 6.69 -63.34 21.38
C LYS A 150 5.54 -62.38 21.12
N ASN A 151 4.33 -62.73 21.54
CA ASN A 151 3.13 -61.92 21.30
C ASN A 151 3.21 -60.58 22.04
N LYS A 152 3.54 -60.61 23.35
CA LYS A 152 3.61 -59.37 24.14
C LYS A 152 4.78 -58.48 23.74
N SER A 153 5.95 -59.06 23.41
CA SER A 153 7.07 -58.29 22.87
C SER A 153 6.73 -57.64 21.53
N THR A 154 5.98 -58.31 20.66
CA THR A 154 5.56 -57.77 19.36
C THR A 154 4.56 -56.62 19.56
N GLU A 155 3.59 -56.80 20.45
CA GLU A 155 2.61 -55.76 20.82
C GLU A 155 3.31 -54.50 21.35
N LEU A 156 4.19 -54.64 22.35
CA LEU A 156 4.91 -53.51 22.94
C LEU A 156 5.88 -52.86 21.95
N GLN A 157 6.52 -53.62 21.05
CA GLN A 157 7.34 -53.04 19.99
C GLN A 157 6.52 -52.23 18.99
N ASN A 158 5.33 -52.71 18.62
CA ASN A 158 4.41 -51.96 17.75
C ASN A 158 3.91 -50.69 18.44
N GLU A 159 3.54 -50.76 19.71
CA GLU A 159 3.15 -49.59 20.50
C GLU A 159 4.29 -48.56 20.59
N LEU A 160 5.51 -49.01 20.90
CA LEU A 160 6.70 -48.17 20.93
C LEU A 160 6.94 -47.48 19.57
N ALA A 161 6.78 -48.22 18.46
CA ALA A 161 6.94 -47.66 17.12
C ALA A 161 5.87 -46.59 16.81
N GLN A 162 4.62 -46.82 17.20
CA GLN A 162 3.52 -45.86 17.05
C GLN A 162 3.76 -44.60 17.89
N GLN A 163 4.16 -44.76 19.15
CA GLN A 163 4.46 -43.64 20.05
C GLN A 163 5.66 -42.82 19.55
N LYS A 164 6.74 -43.46 19.08
CA LYS A 164 7.88 -42.77 18.44
C LYS A 164 7.47 -42.02 17.17
N ALA A 165 6.61 -42.61 16.34
CA ALA A 165 6.08 -41.92 15.16
C ALA A 165 5.22 -40.69 15.54
N LYS A 166 4.40 -40.80 16.60
CA LYS A 166 3.63 -39.68 17.15
C LYS A 166 4.55 -38.58 17.70
N GLN A 167 5.56 -38.95 18.49
CA GLN A 167 6.57 -38.04 19.03
C GLN A 167 7.27 -37.28 17.89
N LYS A 168 7.72 -37.97 16.84
CA LYS A 168 8.34 -37.34 15.67
C LYS A 168 7.42 -36.31 15.01
N LYS A 169 6.15 -36.66 14.76
CA LYS A 169 5.18 -35.72 14.17
C LYS A 169 4.96 -34.48 15.02
N LEU A 170 4.88 -34.65 16.36
CA LEU A 170 4.74 -33.52 17.28
C LEU A 170 6.00 -32.65 17.32
N SER A 171 7.19 -33.25 17.31
CA SER A 171 8.46 -32.52 17.22
C SER A 171 8.60 -31.74 15.92
N ASP A 172 8.19 -32.32 14.79
CA ASP A 172 8.18 -31.64 13.48
C ASP A 172 7.19 -30.45 13.50
N LEU A 173 6.02 -30.61 14.13
CA LEU A 173 5.05 -29.53 14.31
C LEU A 173 5.62 -28.42 15.20
N LEU A 174 6.24 -28.77 16.33
CA LEU A 174 6.88 -27.81 17.23
C LEU A 174 7.98 -27.01 16.52
N LEU A 175 8.79 -27.67 15.70
CA LEU A 175 9.81 -27.00 14.88
C LEU A 175 9.18 -25.99 13.92
N LYS A 176 8.11 -26.37 13.20
CA LYS A 176 7.38 -25.46 12.31
C LYS A 176 6.80 -24.26 13.06
N ILE A 177 6.23 -24.47 14.25
CA ILE A 177 5.70 -23.39 15.10
C ILE A 177 6.84 -22.46 15.53
N LYS A 178 7.99 -22.99 15.98
CA LYS A 178 9.17 -22.18 16.36
C LYS A 178 9.72 -21.36 15.19
N VAL A 179 9.80 -21.94 14.00
CA VAL A 179 10.19 -21.21 12.78
C VAL A 179 9.19 -20.09 12.47
N GLN A 180 7.89 -20.35 12.59
CA GLN A 180 6.85 -19.34 12.40
C GLN A 180 6.93 -18.20 13.43
N ILE A 181 7.22 -18.53 14.70
CA ILE A 181 7.46 -17.53 15.76
C ILE A 181 8.65 -16.65 15.38
N ASN A 182 9.79 -17.24 15.00
CA ASN A 182 10.97 -16.49 14.59
C ASN A 182 10.72 -15.61 13.35
N GLU A 183 9.95 -16.10 12.38
CA GLU A 183 9.54 -15.32 11.21
C GLU A 183 8.68 -14.12 11.60
N GLU A 184 7.71 -14.29 12.51
CA GLU A 184 6.86 -13.20 13.00
C GLU A 184 7.60 -12.25 13.97
N GLU A 185 8.57 -12.74 14.74
CA GLU A 185 9.46 -11.91 15.56
C GLU A 185 10.40 -11.05 14.73
N ASN A 186 10.96 -11.58 13.63
CA ASN A 186 11.82 -10.79 12.74
C ASN A 186 11.06 -9.70 11.98
N LYS A 187 9.74 -9.84 11.84
CA LYS A 187 8.86 -8.80 11.30
C LYS A 187 8.59 -7.67 12.29
N ASN A 188 8.75 -7.93 13.58
CA ASN A 188 8.53 -6.96 14.65
C ASN A 188 9.88 -6.41 15.12
N THR A 189 10.22 -5.21 14.68
CA THR A 189 11.42 -4.48 15.09
C THR A 189 11.42 -4.24 16.60
N LYS A 190 12.17 -5.09 17.31
CA LYS A 190 12.34 -5.17 18.76
C LYS A 190 12.81 -3.84 19.36
N ALA A 191 11.90 -3.05 19.91
CA ALA A 191 12.01 -2.22 21.13
C ALA A 191 10.80 -1.26 21.20
N ALA A 192 10.14 -1.13 22.35
CA ALA A 192 9.23 0.00 22.54
C ALA A 192 10.08 1.26 22.74
N GLY A 193 9.86 2.27 21.91
CA GLY A 193 10.48 3.57 22.10
C GLY A 193 9.91 4.26 23.33
N GLN A 194 10.71 5.13 23.94
CA GLN A 194 10.27 5.98 25.04
C GLN A 194 10.85 7.39 24.89
N LEU A 195 10.10 8.39 25.34
CA LEU A 195 10.54 9.77 25.45
C LEU A 195 10.77 10.11 26.92
N LYS A 196 11.96 10.59 27.25
CA LYS A 196 12.29 11.13 28.58
C LYS A 196 12.21 12.64 28.52
N LEU A 197 11.37 13.20 29.38
CA LEU A 197 11.10 14.63 29.46
C LEU A 197 11.65 15.16 30.77
N GLN A 198 12.47 16.21 30.67
CA GLN A 198 12.87 17.02 31.82
C GLN A 198 11.86 18.15 31.96
N LEU A 199 11.18 18.22 33.10
CA LEU A 199 10.02 19.09 33.32
C LEU A 199 10.27 20.04 34.48
N SER A 200 9.66 21.22 34.43
CA SER A 200 9.47 22.12 35.58
C SER A 200 7.98 22.44 35.74
N VAL A 201 7.43 22.14 36.91
CA VAL A 201 5.99 22.20 37.18
C VAL A 201 5.70 23.28 38.21
N ALA A 202 4.90 24.27 37.83
CA ALA A 202 4.58 25.42 38.68
C ALA A 202 3.62 25.07 39.82
N THR A 203 2.64 24.19 39.55
CA THR A 203 1.61 23.77 40.51
C THR A 203 1.42 22.27 40.45
N ALA A 204 1.35 21.58 41.59
CA ALA A 204 1.08 20.15 41.60
C ALA A 204 -0.35 19.86 41.07
N GLY A 205 -0.51 18.82 40.26
CA GLY A 205 -1.81 18.50 39.66
C GLY A 205 -1.76 17.42 38.59
N LYS A 206 -2.94 17.09 38.04
CA LYS A 206 -3.08 16.21 36.88
C LYS A 206 -2.92 17.04 35.61
N TYR A 207 -2.03 16.60 34.72
CA TYR A 207 -1.76 17.25 33.44
C TYR A 207 -1.91 16.27 32.30
N ASP A 208 -2.53 16.74 31.22
CA ASP A 208 -2.64 16.02 29.96
C ASP A 208 -1.51 16.45 29.02
N PHE A 209 -0.97 15.48 28.30
CA PHE A 209 0.10 15.65 27.32
C PHE A 209 -0.37 15.10 25.98
N VAL A 210 -0.20 15.90 24.92
CA VAL A 210 -0.33 15.47 23.54
C VAL A 210 1.07 15.48 22.93
N VAL A 211 1.54 14.32 22.50
CA VAL A 211 2.88 14.14 21.93
C VAL A 211 2.74 13.80 20.46
N SER A 212 3.28 14.63 19.57
CA SER A 212 3.38 14.33 18.14
C SER A 212 4.83 14.18 17.72
N TYR A 213 5.08 13.27 16.78
CA TYR A 213 6.40 13.05 16.21
C TYR A 213 6.32 12.29 14.89
N ILE A 214 7.37 12.40 14.08
CA ILE A 214 7.54 11.68 12.82
C ILE A 214 8.41 10.45 13.04
N THR A 215 7.98 9.31 12.50
CA THR A 215 8.77 8.09 12.39
C THR A 215 9.02 7.74 10.92
N PRO A 216 10.23 7.32 10.52
CA PRO A 216 10.49 6.86 9.15
C PRO A 216 9.94 5.45 8.88
N ASN A 217 9.54 4.71 9.92
CA ASN A 217 9.20 3.27 9.84
C ASN A 217 7.74 3.02 9.43
N ALA A 218 7.17 3.89 8.61
CA ALA A 218 5.86 3.74 8.03
C ALA A 218 5.81 4.45 6.68
N TRP A 219 5.05 3.93 5.74
CA TRP A 219 4.82 4.59 4.46
C TRP A 219 3.55 4.07 3.82
N TRP A 220 3.04 4.81 2.85
CA TRP A 220 2.00 4.31 1.96
C TRP A 220 2.35 4.53 0.49
N SER A 221 1.77 3.69 -0.36
CA SER A 221 1.85 3.83 -1.81
C SER A 221 0.46 3.69 -2.47
N PRO A 222 0.17 4.49 -3.51
CA PRO A 222 -1.05 4.35 -4.29
C PRO A 222 -0.99 3.08 -5.11
N TYR A 223 -2.15 2.45 -5.26
CA TYR A 223 -2.31 1.22 -6.01
C TYR A 223 -3.69 1.18 -6.66
N TYR A 224 -3.79 0.66 -7.88
CA TYR A 224 -5.04 0.69 -8.62
C TYR A 224 -5.46 -0.70 -9.08
N ASP A 225 -6.75 -0.99 -9.04
CA ASP A 225 -7.35 -2.05 -9.84
C ASP A 225 -8.21 -1.39 -10.93
N ILE A 226 -7.80 -1.55 -12.18
CA ILE A 226 -8.55 -1.15 -13.36
C ILE A 226 -9.37 -2.35 -13.80
N ARG A 227 -10.70 -2.23 -13.77
CA ARG A 227 -11.63 -3.31 -14.14
C ARG A 227 -12.46 -2.90 -15.34
N VAL A 228 -12.52 -3.78 -16.32
CA VAL A 228 -13.35 -3.65 -17.50
C VAL A 228 -14.14 -4.93 -17.66
N ASP A 229 -15.46 -4.85 -17.44
CA ASP A 229 -16.35 -6.01 -17.55
C ASP A 229 -16.55 -6.38 -19.03
N ASP A 230 -16.72 -5.39 -19.90
CA ASP A 230 -16.78 -5.53 -21.36
C ASP A 230 -16.46 -4.18 -22.05
N ILE A 231 -16.36 -4.16 -23.38
CA ILE A 231 -15.99 -2.96 -24.18
C ILE A 231 -17.13 -1.96 -24.42
N LYS A 232 -18.33 -2.20 -23.88
CA LYS A 232 -19.53 -1.35 -23.97
C LYS A 232 -19.86 -0.73 -22.61
N SER A 233 -19.41 -1.36 -21.53
CA SER A 233 -19.56 -0.88 -20.17
C SER A 233 -18.48 0.14 -19.78
N PRO A 234 -18.75 1.03 -18.81
CA PRO A 234 -17.74 1.93 -18.26
C PRO A 234 -16.59 1.14 -17.63
N LEU A 235 -15.37 1.67 -17.77
CA LEU A 235 -14.19 1.21 -17.06
C LEU A 235 -14.28 1.65 -15.60
N LYS A 236 -13.99 0.74 -14.66
CA LYS A 236 -13.92 1.04 -13.24
C LYS A 236 -12.47 1.21 -12.81
N VAL A 237 -12.14 2.33 -12.18
CA VAL A 237 -10.84 2.55 -11.50
C VAL A 237 -11.07 2.48 -10.01
N ILE A 238 -10.55 1.44 -9.37
CA ILE A 238 -10.57 1.30 -7.91
C ILE A 238 -9.23 1.80 -7.41
N TYR A 239 -9.22 3.00 -6.83
CA TYR A 239 -8.06 3.62 -6.23
C TYR A 239 -7.90 3.13 -4.80
N LYS A 240 -6.75 2.52 -4.50
CA LYS A 240 -6.38 1.96 -3.22
C LYS A 240 -5.06 2.56 -2.71
N ALA A 241 -4.86 2.44 -1.40
CA ALA A 241 -3.57 2.64 -0.76
C ALA A 241 -3.06 1.33 -0.18
N ARG A 242 -1.75 1.10 -0.28
CA ARG A 242 -1.02 0.12 0.52
C ARG A 242 -0.32 0.85 1.64
N VAL A 243 -0.61 0.50 2.87
CA VAL A 243 0.01 1.05 4.08
C VAL A 243 0.89 -0.03 4.70
N THR A 244 2.13 0.32 5.00
CA THR A 244 3.10 -0.58 5.64
C THR A 244 3.75 0.13 6.80
N GLN A 245 3.92 -0.58 7.93
CA GLN A 245 4.56 -0.01 9.11
C GLN A 245 5.32 -1.06 9.93
N THR A 246 6.42 -0.62 10.52
CA THR A 246 7.29 -1.34 11.46
C THR A 246 7.69 -0.42 12.62
N THR A 247 6.74 0.37 13.09
CA THR A 247 6.95 1.40 14.13
C THR A 247 7.18 0.81 15.52
N GLY A 248 7.01 -0.51 15.69
CA GLY A 248 7.12 -1.19 16.98
C GLY A 248 5.86 -1.10 17.83
N ILE A 249 4.81 -0.42 17.34
CA ILE A 249 3.50 -0.32 17.99
C ILE A 249 2.39 -0.74 17.02
N ASP A 250 1.44 -1.53 17.52
CA ASP A 250 0.22 -1.84 16.76
C ASP A 250 -0.71 -0.62 16.76
N TRP A 251 -1.13 -0.18 15.58
CA TRP A 251 -2.15 0.86 15.49
C TRP A 251 -3.50 0.18 15.64
N LYS A 252 -4.15 0.36 16.79
CA LYS A 252 -5.44 -0.27 17.10
C LYS A 252 -6.54 0.79 17.11
N LYS A 253 -7.46 0.72 16.14
CA LYS A 253 -8.59 1.64 15.96
C LYS A 253 -8.18 3.11 15.93
N VAL A 254 -7.07 3.42 15.27
CA VAL A 254 -6.59 4.80 15.13
C VAL A 254 -7.39 5.55 14.07
N LYS A 255 -7.48 6.87 14.21
CA LYS A 255 -7.90 7.72 13.09
C LYS A 255 -6.74 7.78 12.09
N LEU A 256 -6.94 7.21 10.90
CA LEU A 256 -5.90 7.05 9.88
C LEU A 256 -6.11 8.08 8.76
N SER A 257 -5.06 8.84 8.48
CA SER A 257 -5.00 9.78 7.36
C SER A 257 -3.83 9.42 6.46
N LEU A 258 -4.00 9.52 5.14
CA LEU A 258 -2.93 9.29 4.16
C LEU A 258 -2.63 10.60 3.44
N SER A 259 -1.38 11.03 3.46
CA SER A 259 -0.98 12.33 2.93
C SER A 259 0.08 12.18 1.83
N THR A 260 -0.02 13.00 0.79
CA THR A 260 1.00 13.08 -0.28
C THR A 260 2.15 14.00 0.06
N SER A 261 2.04 14.78 1.14
CA SER A 261 3.11 15.66 1.62
C SER A 261 4.38 14.89 2.01
N VAL A 262 5.51 15.58 1.94
CA VAL A 262 6.83 15.07 2.34
C VAL A 262 7.37 15.93 3.49
N PRO A 263 7.11 15.59 4.76
CA PRO A 263 7.44 16.45 5.90
C PRO A 263 8.93 16.80 6.02
N ASN A 264 9.82 15.93 5.55
CA ASN A 264 11.27 16.07 5.68
C ASN A 264 11.95 16.69 4.43
N GLN A 265 11.17 17.25 3.50
CA GLN A 265 11.72 17.85 2.28
C GLN A 265 12.23 19.28 2.54
N TRP A 266 13.47 19.55 2.13
CA TRP A 266 14.03 20.91 2.18
C TRP A 266 13.32 21.81 1.16
N GLY A 267 12.66 22.87 1.64
CA GLY A 267 11.76 23.73 0.85
C GLY A 267 12.41 24.85 0.03
N ASN A 268 13.73 24.84 -0.19
CA ASN A 268 14.37 25.92 -0.94
C ASN A 268 14.23 25.68 -2.46
N ALA A 269 13.52 26.57 -3.15
CA ALA A 269 13.46 26.56 -4.61
C ALA A 269 14.87 26.68 -5.21
N PRO A 270 15.21 25.87 -6.25
CA PRO A 270 16.53 25.96 -6.86
C PRO A 270 16.69 27.31 -7.56
N VAL A 271 17.82 27.98 -7.31
CA VAL A 271 18.18 29.19 -8.06
C VAL A 271 18.88 28.77 -9.34
N LEU A 272 18.24 29.05 -10.49
CA LEU A 272 18.82 28.80 -11.80
C LEU A 272 20.10 29.65 -11.95
N LYS A 273 21.25 29.00 -12.04
CA LYS A 273 22.52 29.65 -12.32
C LYS A 273 22.76 29.68 -13.83
N SER A 274 23.38 30.74 -14.33
CA SER A 274 23.79 30.83 -15.73
C SER A 274 24.68 29.63 -16.10
N TRP A 275 24.32 28.92 -17.17
CA TRP A 275 25.11 27.82 -17.71
C TRP A 275 26.09 28.35 -18.75
N PHE A 276 27.34 28.56 -18.35
CA PHE A 276 28.43 28.90 -19.27
C PHE A 276 29.02 27.62 -19.86
N LEU A 277 29.01 27.49 -21.18
CA LEU A 277 29.72 26.42 -21.88
C LEU A 277 31.22 26.73 -21.85
N SER A 278 32.01 25.83 -21.27
CA SER A 278 33.47 25.86 -21.34
C SER A 278 33.99 24.53 -21.88
N TYR A 279 35.10 24.56 -22.62
CA TYR A 279 35.81 23.33 -22.98
C TYR A 279 36.18 22.57 -21.70
N ILE A 280 35.79 21.30 -21.62
CA ILE A 280 36.25 20.39 -20.57
C ILE A 280 37.73 20.14 -20.86
N ASN A 281 38.61 20.90 -20.21
CA ASN A 281 40.00 20.48 -20.11
C ASN A 281 40.01 19.28 -19.15
N PRO A 282 40.43 18.08 -19.58
CA PRO A 282 40.62 16.96 -18.67
C PRO A 282 41.70 17.38 -17.67
N VAL A 283 41.28 17.76 -16.47
CA VAL A 283 42.21 18.03 -15.38
C VAL A 283 42.81 16.68 -15.00
N ASN A 284 44.12 16.52 -15.26
CA ASN A 284 44.89 15.42 -14.71
C ASN A 284 44.69 15.40 -13.19
N VAL A 285 44.11 14.32 -12.70
CA VAL A 285 43.96 14.03 -11.28
C VAL A 285 45.34 13.69 -10.74
N MET A 286 46.11 14.70 -10.35
CA MET A 286 47.31 14.47 -9.55
C MET A 286 47.47 15.59 -8.52
N GLU A 287 47.39 15.15 -7.26
CA GLU A 287 47.83 15.80 -6.03
C GLU A 287 47.13 17.10 -5.58
N ARG A 288 46.14 16.91 -4.70
CA ARG A 288 45.98 17.82 -3.55
C ARG A 288 45.61 17.05 -2.29
N ARG A 289 46.57 16.27 -1.79
CA ARG A 289 46.67 16.07 -0.35
C ARG A 289 47.27 17.34 0.26
N LEU A 290 46.82 17.67 1.47
CA LEU A 290 47.35 18.67 2.41
C LEU A 290 46.85 20.11 2.25
N SER A 291 45.76 20.44 2.95
CA SER A 291 45.76 21.54 3.93
C SER A 291 44.44 21.54 4.73
N ASN A 292 44.47 20.87 5.87
CA ASN A 292 43.61 21.18 6.99
C ASN A 292 43.94 22.60 7.49
N THR A 293 43.01 23.54 7.42
CA THR A 293 42.86 24.59 8.45
C THR A 293 41.38 24.96 8.63
N PRO A 294 40.86 24.98 9.87
CA PRO A 294 39.52 25.45 10.17
C PRO A 294 39.57 26.95 10.47
N MET A 295 39.41 27.80 9.46
CA MET A 295 39.14 29.24 9.63
C MET A 295 38.35 29.78 8.44
N ALA A 296 37.03 29.69 8.51
CA ALA A 296 36.12 30.54 7.73
C ALA A 296 34.75 30.61 8.42
N ASN A 297 34.76 30.88 9.73
CA ASN A 297 33.66 31.55 10.42
C ASN A 297 34.07 33.01 10.63
N LEU A 298 33.10 33.91 10.51
CA LEU A 298 33.18 35.38 10.69
C LEU A 298 33.74 36.19 9.51
N GLN A 299 32.85 36.63 8.63
CA GLN A 299 32.78 38.04 8.21
C GLN A 299 31.47 38.27 7.45
N GLY A 300 30.61 39.14 7.97
CA GLY A 300 29.35 39.49 7.31
C GLY A 300 28.20 39.94 8.20
N ARG A 301 28.47 40.46 9.41
CA ARG A 301 27.51 41.33 10.11
C ARG A 301 27.55 42.72 9.47
N ALA A 302 26.49 43.11 8.78
CA ALA A 302 26.10 44.49 8.49
C ALA A 302 24.58 44.47 8.21
N THR A 303 23.75 44.71 9.23
CA THR A 303 23.05 45.99 9.50
C THR A 303 22.01 46.39 8.46
N GLY A 304 20.75 46.40 8.89
CA GLY A 304 19.71 47.34 8.44
C GLY A 304 18.93 46.88 7.22
N VAL A 305 17.69 46.42 7.43
CA VAL A 305 16.46 47.08 6.95
C VAL A 305 15.28 46.38 7.63
N ASN A 306 14.60 47.14 8.49
CA ASN A 306 13.23 46.88 8.94
C ASN A 306 12.28 47.22 7.80
N LEU A 307 11.36 46.32 7.48
CA LEU A 307 10.09 46.67 6.85
C LEU A 307 8.97 46.05 7.67
N GLN A 308 8.54 46.82 8.67
CA GLN A 308 7.19 46.76 9.20
C GLN A 308 6.22 47.24 8.11
N SER A 309 5.14 46.49 7.87
CA SER A 309 3.88 47.08 7.44
C SER A 309 2.79 46.58 8.37
N GLU A 310 2.27 47.50 9.18
CA GLU A 310 1.02 47.35 9.91
C GLU A 310 -0.16 47.61 8.95
N MET A 311 -1.23 46.82 9.06
CA MET A 311 -2.60 47.31 8.90
C MET A 311 -3.46 46.63 9.97
N ASN A 312 -3.92 47.42 10.92
CA ASN A 312 -5.07 47.12 11.78
C ASN A 312 -6.34 47.60 11.07
N GLU A 313 -7.43 46.81 11.11
CA GLU A 313 -8.73 47.26 11.64
C GLU A 313 -9.67 46.07 11.91
N VAL A 314 -10.51 46.23 12.95
CA VAL A 314 -11.39 45.29 13.67
C VAL A 314 -12.85 45.59 13.24
N VAL A 315 -13.89 44.73 13.17
CA VAL A 315 -14.75 44.07 14.19
C VAL A 315 -15.89 43.35 13.41
N THR A 316 -16.05 42.02 13.50
CA THR A 316 -17.09 41.21 14.21
C THR A 316 -18.59 41.41 13.85
N THR A 317 -19.28 40.32 13.44
CA THR A 317 -20.35 39.59 14.19
C THR A 317 -21.30 38.81 13.27
N GLY A 318 -21.73 37.63 13.72
CA GLY A 318 -23.09 37.12 13.44
C GLY A 318 -23.22 35.70 12.90
N TYR A 319 -23.25 34.70 13.79
CA TYR A 319 -23.87 33.41 13.50
C TYR A 319 -25.40 33.61 13.39
N GLY A 320 -25.94 33.41 12.18
CA GLY A 320 -27.38 33.36 11.95
C GLY A 320 -27.98 32.07 12.52
N THR A 321 -28.82 32.18 13.55
CA THR A 321 -29.69 31.10 14.01
C THR A 321 -30.97 31.10 13.18
N ILE A 322 -31.30 29.97 12.56
CA ILE A 322 -32.57 29.78 11.85
C ILE A 322 -33.68 29.63 12.89
N LYS A 323 -34.53 30.66 13.04
CA LYS A 323 -35.83 30.55 13.69
C LYS A 323 -36.86 30.13 12.65
N ILE A 324 -37.43 28.94 12.82
CA ILE A 324 -38.66 28.53 12.15
C ILE A 324 -39.83 29.04 12.99
N ARG A 325 -40.71 29.85 12.39
CA ARG A 325 -42.04 30.15 12.94
C ARG A 325 -43.07 30.04 11.82
N GLY A 326 -43.99 29.11 11.98
CA GLY A 326 -45.21 28.96 11.22
C GLY A 326 -46.15 28.11 12.04
N ALA A 327 -46.93 28.76 12.91
CA ALA A 327 -48.03 28.12 13.62
C ALA A 327 -49.21 27.97 12.64
N GLY A 328 -49.68 26.74 12.47
CA GLY A 328 -50.86 26.40 11.70
C GLY A 328 -51.42 25.04 12.09
N THR A 329 -52.38 25.07 13.01
CA THR A 329 -53.51 24.11 13.17
C THR A 329 -53.27 22.66 13.62
N GLN A 330 -53.75 22.40 14.86
CA GLN A 330 -54.65 21.30 15.29
C GLN A 330 -54.28 19.85 14.90
N ASN A 331 -53.62 19.16 15.85
CA ASN A 331 -53.77 17.73 16.18
C ASN A 331 -53.95 16.70 15.05
N LYS A 332 -52.95 16.60 14.18
CA LYS A 332 -52.42 15.32 13.68
C LYS A 332 -50.89 15.44 13.67
N GLU A 333 -50.18 14.47 14.22
CA GLU A 333 -48.72 14.43 14.16
C GLU A 333 -48.28 14.54 12.69
N THR A 334 -47.79 15.73 12.32
CA THR A 334 -47.31 16.05 10.97
C THR A 334 -45.87 15.59 10.87
N VAL A 335 -45.69 14.26 10.83
CA VAL A 335 -44.38 13.67 10.59
C VAL A 335 -44.03 13.73 9.10
N PRO A 336 -42.80 14.13 8.74
CA PRO A 336 -42.33 14.07 7.36
C PRO A 336 -42.17 12.63 6.91
N LEU A 337 -42.14 12.41 5.59
CA LEU A 337 -41.86 11.11 5.01
C LEU A 337 -40.35 10.84 5.03
N TYR A 338 -39.92 9.73 5.63
CA TYR A 338 -38.51 9.33 5.62
C TYR A 338 -38.26 8.32 4.49
N ILE A 339 -37.34 8.64 3.59
CA ILE A 339 -36.88 7.77 2.51
C ILE A 339 -35.41 7.45 2.77
N VAL A 340 -35.06 6.17 2.86
CA VAL A 340 -33.68 5.73 3.08
C VAL A 340 -33.29 4.78 1.95
N ASN A 341 -32.24 5.11 1.19
CA ASN A 341 -31.82 4.38 -0.02
C ASN A 341 -32.98 4.12 -1.01
N GLY A 342 -33.86 5.11 -1.17
CA GLY A 342 -35.02 5.03 -2.06
C GLY A 342 -36.23 4.26 -1.50
N VAL A 343 -36.12 3.66 -0.32
CA VAL A 343 -37.21 2.91 0.34
C VAL A 343 -37.79 3.72 1.50
N GLN A 344 -39.12 3.73 1.64
CA GLN A 344 -39.76 4.39 2.77
C GLN A 344 -39.43 3.69 4.10
N MET A 345 -39.05 4.48 5.10
CA MET A 345 -38.75 4.03 6.46
C MET A 345 -39.71 4.68 7.47
N SER A 346 -40.02 3.98 8.56
CA SER A 346 -40.78 4.55 9.68
C SER A 346 -39.89 5.48 10.52
N ALA A 347 -40.50 6.45 11.21
CA ALA A 347 -39.79 7.40 12.07
C ALA A 347 -38.98 6.69 13.18
N ASP A 348 -39.54 5.63 13.79
CA ASP A 348 -38.87 4.85 14.85
C ASP A 348 -37.62 4.11 14.36
N ASN A 349 -37.63 3.65 13.11
CA ASN A 349 -36.47 2.98 12.51
C ASN A 349 -35.45 4.01 12.04
N PHE A 350 -35.92 5.16 11.55
CA PHE A 350 -35.07 6.28 11.16
C PHE A 350 -34.25 6.82 12.34
N SER A 351 -34.86 6.97 13.52
CA SER A 351 -34.16 7.44 14.73
C SER A 351 -33.09 6.47 15.25
N LYS A 352 -33.11 5.21 14.80
CA LYS A 352 -32.14 4.17 15.19
C LYS A 352 -30.99 4.03 14.18
N LEU A 353 -31.01 4.80 13.08
CA LEU A 353 -29.92 4.80 12.12
C LEU A 353 -28.65 5.32 12.80
N ASP A 354 -27.53 4.61 12.59
CA ASP A 354 -26.22 5.09 12.98
C ASP A 354 -25.90 6.37 12.20
N PRO A 355 -25.69 7.52 12.85
CA PRO A 355 -25.35 8.76 12.16
C PRO A 355 -24.09 8.65 11.31
N ASN A 356 -23.15 7.76 11.66
CA ASN A 356 -21.90 7.57 10.90
C ASN A 356 -22.11 6.82 9.57
N ALA A 357 -23.23 6.11 9.44
CA ALA A 357 -23.62 5.38 8.23
C ALA A 357 -24.38 6.27 7.23
N ILE A 358 -24.69 7.52 7.58
CA ILE A 358 -25.38 8.47 6.72
C ILE A 358 -24.38 9.14 5.78
N LYS A 359 -24.65 9.09 4.46
CA LYS A 359 -23.86 9.75 3.41
C LYS A 359 -24.40 11.15 3.12
N THR A 360 -25.70 11.27 2.86
CA THR A 360 -26.37 12.57 2.63
C THR A 360 -27.74 12.59 3.30
N VAL A 361 -28.18 13.80 3.67
CA VAL A 361 -29.53 14.08 4.14
C VAL A 361 -30.08 15.23 3.34
N ASP A 362 -31.01 14.95 2.45
CA ASP A 362 -31.71 15.93 1.64
C ASP A 362 -33.11 16.16 2.20
N VAL A 363 -33.42 17.41 2.53
CA VAL A 363 -34.74 17.79 3.07
C VAL A 363 -35.54 18.49 1.98
N LEU A 364 -36.48 17.77 1.38
CA LEU A 364 -37.38 18.29 0.35
C LEU A 364 -38.61 18.93 1.00
N LYS A 365 -38.95 20.14 0.56
CA LYS A 365 -40.09 20.92 1.05
C LYS A 365 -41.05 21.31 -0.07
N ASP A 366 -42.30 21.58 0.30
CA ASP A 366 -43.35 22.14 -0.57
C ASP A 366 -43.48 21.40 -1.91
N ALA A 367 -43.46 22.15 -3.02
CA ALA A 367 -43.72 21.63 -4.37
C ALA A 367 -42.72 20.54 -4.81
N GLN A 368 -41.45 20.62 -4.38
CA GLN A 368 -40.44 19.60 -4.75
C GLN A 368 -40.75 18.24 -4.13
N ALA A 369 -41.15 18.22 -2.86
CA ALA A 369 -41.53 17.01 -2.15
C ALA A 369 -42.77 16.34 -2.79
N THR A 370 -43.80 17.14 -3.08
CA THR A 370 -45.05 16.62 -3.67
C THR A 370 -44.92 16.23 -5.13
N SER A 371 -43.98 16.82 -5.88
CA SER A 371 -43.74 16.46 -7.29
C SER A 371 -43.15 15.06 -7.46
N ILE A 372 -42.35 14.60 -6.51
CA ILE A 372 -41.66 13.30 -6.57
C ILE A 372 -42.44 12.23 -5.78
N TYR A 373 -42.96 12.58 -4.61
CA TYR A 373 -43.57 11.63 -3.66
C TYR A 373 -45.09 11.79 -3.51
N GLY A 374 -45.72 12.66 -4.31
CA GLY A 374 -47.17 12.88 -4.30
C GLY A 374 -47.69 13.46 -2.99
N SER A 375 -48.96 13.19 -2.67
CA SER A 375 -49.62 13.68 -1.45
C SER A 375 -48.93 13.22 -0.16
N ARG A 376 -48.14 12.15 -0.21
CA ARG A 376 -47.36 11.62 0.94
C ARG A 376 -46.18 12.52 1.32
N GLY A 377 -45.73 13.37 0.39
CA GLY A 377 -44.70 14.39 0.64
C GLY A 377 -45.26 15.75 1.09
N ALA A 378 -46.57 15.88 1.30
CA ALA A 378 -47.21 17.16 1.66
C ALA A 378 -46.68 17.75 2.98
N ASN A 379 -46.19 16.90 3.89
CA ASN A 379 -45.57 17.32 5.16
C ASN A 379 -44.03 17.39 5.07
N GLY A 380 -43.46 17.43 3.86
CA GLY A 380 -42.02 17.35 3.60
C GLY A 380 -41.49 15.92 3.55
N VAL A 381 -40.34 15.75 2.89
CA VAL A 381 -39.67 14.45 2.73
C VAL A 381 -38.21 14.59 3.15
N VAL A 382 -37.75 13.72 4.04
CA VAL A 382 -36.34 13.58 4.41
C VAL A 382 -35.80 12.38 3.65
N VAL A 383 -34.93 12.64 2.68
CA VAL A 383 -34.25 11.61 1.89
C VAL A 383 -32.86 11.42 2.47
N VAL A 384 -32.58 10.21 2.95
CA VAL A 384 -31.27 9.81 3.44
C VAL A 384 -30.69 8.78 2.49
N THR A 385 -29.45 9.01 2.09
CA THR A 385 -28.64 7.99 1.43
C THR A 385 -27.62 7.50 2.44
N LEU A 386 -27.56 6.18 2.63
CA LEU A 386 -26.56 5.55 3.49
C LEU A 386 -25.28 5.29 2.69
N LYS A 387 -24.17 5.21 3.41
CA LYS A 387 -22.88 4.77 2.88
C LYS A 387 -22.98 3.31 2.45
N ASP A 388 -22.52 2.99 1.25
CA ASP A 388 -22.60 1.64 0.64
C ASP A 388 -21.20 1.10 0.32
N GLY A 389 -20.31 1.97 -0.18
CA GLY A 389 -18.92 1.64 -0.49
C GLY A 389 -17.94 2.02 0.62
N LEU A 390 -16.73 1.43 0.59
CA LEU A 390 -15.63 1.81 1.49
C LEU A 390 -15.15 3.25 1.25
N ASP A 391 -15.28 3.74 0.01
CA ASP A 391 -14.95 5.10 -0.40
C ASP A 391 -15.86 6.15 0.25
N ASP A 392 -17.08 5.80 0.64
CA ASP A 392 -17.98 6.69 1.38
C ASP A 392 -17.48 7.03 2.80
N TYR A 393 -16.48 6.30 3.29
CA TYR A 393 -15.81 6.54 4.57
C TYR A 393 -14.46 7.22 4.39
N VAL A 394 -14.15 7.71 3.19
CA VAL A 394 -12.93 8.44 2.90
C VAL A 394 -13.28 9.86 2.51
N SER A 395 -12.84 10.82 3.31
CA SER A 395 -12.91 12.23 2.93
C SER A 395 -11.58 12.67 2.32
N VAL A 396 -11.65 13.51 1.29
CA VAL A 396 -10.47 13.97 0.55
C VAL A 396 -10.37 15.47 0.70
N THR A 397 -9.24 15.93 1.23
CA THR A 397 -8.87 17.34 1.28
C THR A 397 -7.77 17.57 0.26
N ASP A 398 -8.06 18.39 -0.75
CA ASP A 398 -7.14 18.75 -1.82
C ASP A 398 -6.74 20.22 -1.66
N ASN A 399 -5.50 20.44 -1.23
CA ASN A 399 -4.90 21.76 -1.05
C ASN A 399 -3.77 21.94 -2.08
N GLU A 400 -3.34 23.17 -2.35
CA GLU A 400 -2.39 23.51 -3.43
C GLU A 400 -1.10 22.67 -3.48
N LEU A 401 -0.65 22.14 -2.33
CA LEU A 401 0.61 21.38 -2.22
C LEU A 401 0.42 19.95 -1.67
N ASN A 402 -0.80 19.55 -1.30
CA ASN A 402 -1.04 18.27 -0.61
C ASN A 402 -2.47 17.76 -0.80
N VAL A 403 -2.59 16.45 -1.02
CA VAL A 403 -3.84 15.70 -0.97
C VAL A 403 -3.83 14.81 0.27
N THR A 404 -4.82 14.97 1.14
CA THR A 404 -5.02 14.13 2.32
C THR A 404 -6.29 13.31 2.20
N PHE A 405 -6.18 12.01 2.44
CA PHE A 405 -7.29 11.06 2.52
C PHE A 405 -7.52 10.70 3.99
N ASP A 406 -8.59 11.23 4.58
CA ASP A 406 -8.99 10.89 5.95
C ASP A 406 -9.95 9.70 5.90
N ILE A 407 -9.54 8.59 6.53
CA ILE A 407 -10.31 7.35 6.58
C ILE A 407 -11.08 7.33 7.91
N ASP A 408 -12.39 7.50 7.83
CA ASP A 408 -13.29 7.59 9.01
C ASP A 408 -13.47 6.24 9.72
N LEU A 409 -13.22 5.13 9.02
CA LEU A 409 -13.28 3.81 9.62
C LEU A 409 -12.04 3.56 10.49
N PRO A 410 -12.21 3.15 11.76
CA PRO A 410 -11.07 2.79 12.60
C PRO A 410 -10.36 1.56 12.02
N TYR A 411 -9.10 1.73 11.62
CA TYR A 411 -8.28 0.66 11.05
C TYR A 411 -7.28 0.12 12.08
N ASP A 412 -7.12 -1.20 12.07
CA ASP A 412 -6.03 -1.88 12.77
C ASP A 412 -4.87 -2.10 11.79
N VAL A 413 -3.69 -1.52 12.07
CA VAL A 413 -2.48 -1.70 11.25
C VAL A 413 -1.37 -2.28 12.13
N PRO A 414 -1.12 -3.59 12.06
CA PRO A 414 -0.14 -4.25 12.91
C PRO A 414 1.31 -3.91 12.53
N THR A 415 2.22 -3.91 13.51
CA THR A 415 3.65 -3.63 13.29
C THR A 415 4.39 -4.87 12.79
N ASN A 416 4.08 -5.30 11.57
CA ASN A 416 4.61 -6.54 10.99
C ASN A 416 5.18 -6.38 9.56
N GLY A 417 5.24 -5.14 9.06
CA GLY A 417 5.72 -4.85 7.72
C GLY A 417 4.87 -5.43 6.57
N LYS A 418 3.69 -6.01 6.85
CA LYS A 418 2.77 -6.51 5.81
C LYS A 418 1.93 -5.36 5.29
N GLU A 419 1.84 -5.26 3.97
CA GLU A 419 0.98 -4.29 3.30
C GLU A 419 -0.49 -4.49 3.69
N GLN A 420 -1.09 -3.46 4.28
CA GLN A 420 -2.53 -3.36 4.48
C GLN A 420 -3.11 -2.54 3.34
N THR A 421 -4.20 -3.01 2.72
CA THR A 421 -4.84 -2.30 1.62
C THR A 421 -6.12 -1.61 2.09
N ALA A 422 -6.27 -0.33 1.75
CA ALA A 422 -7.50 0.43 1.94
C ALA A 422 -8.00 0.94 0.58
N THR A 423 -9.29 0.78 0.29
CA THR A 423 -9.91 1.43 -0.88
C THR A 423 -10.14 2.89 -0.54
N LEU A 424 -9.61 3.80 -1.37
CA LEU A 424 -9.74 5.24 -1.21
C LEU A 424 -10.94 5.78 -1.98
N LYS A 425 -11.07 5.35 -3.25
CA LYS A 425 -12.09 5.90 -4.14
C LYS A 425 -12.38 4.96 -5.30
N GLU A 426 -13.63 4.95 -5.77
CA GLU A 426 -14.01 4.24 -6.97
C GLU A 426 -14.51 5.23 -8.03
N TYR A 427 -14.01 5.07 -9.26
CA TYR A 427 -14.43 5.87 -10.41
C TYR A 427 -15.03 4.96 -11.48
N SER A 428 -16.13 5.41 -12.09
CA SER A 428 -16.74 4.79 -13.26
C SER A 428 -16.61 5.73 -14.44
N ILE A 429 -15.83 5.33 -15.45
CA ILE A 429 -15.41 6.21 -16.54
C ILE A 429 -15.83 5.60 -17.87
N ASN A 430 -16.50 6.41 -18.69
CA ASN A 430 -16.84 6.05 -20.06
C ASN A 430 -15.57 6.12 -20.92
N SER A 431 -14.97 4.97 -21.19
CA SER A 431 -13.73 4.84 -21.96
C SER A 431 -14.00 4.46 -23.41
N LEU A 432 -13.09 4.85 -24.30
CA LEU A 432 -13.12 4.46 -25.70
C LEU A 432 -12.18 3.27 -25.91
N TYR A 433 -12.71 2.19 -26.48
CA TYR A 433 -11.94 0.98 -26.74
C TYR A 433 -11.47 0.93 -28.20
N LYS A 434 -10.17 0.76 -28.40
CA LYS A 434 -9.55 0.65 -29.74
C LYS A 434 -8.49 -0.44 -29.75
N TYR A 435 -8.24 -0.99 -30.93
CA TYR A 435 -7.12 -1.88 -31.16
C TYR A 435 -5.90 -1.09 -31.64
N TYR A 436 -4.71 -1.53 -31.23
CA TYR A 436 -3.43 -0.97 -31.64
C TYR A 436 -2.50 -2.08 -32.09
N ALA A 437 -1.72 -1.84 -33.15
CA ALA A 437 -0.74 -2.82 -33.62
C ALA A 437 0.42 -2.16 -34.37
N VAL A 438 1.62 -2.74 -34.19
CA VAL A 438 2.85 -2.33 -34.90
C VAL A 438 3.55 -3.57 -35.46
N PRO A 439 3.13 -4.10 -36.63
CA PRO A 439 3.56 -5.42 -37.13
C PRO A 439 5.06 -5.57 -37.36
N LYS A 440 5.80 -4.46 -37.48
CA LYS A 440 7.26 -4.45 -37.51
C LYS A 440 7.87 -4.90 -36.17
N LEU A 441 7.26 -4.52 -35.04
CA LEU A 441 7.74 -4.81 -33.70
C LEU A 441 7.07 -6.07 -33.13
N ASP A 442 5.74 -6.16 -33.26
CA ASP A 442 4.94 -7.28 -32.82
C ASP A 442 3.72 -7.44 -33.74
N LYS A 443 3.46 -8.67 -34.17
CA LYS A 443 2.36 -9.02 -35.08
C LYS A 443 1.03 -9.21 -34.35
N ASP A 444 0.99 -9.04 -33.03
CA ASP A 444 -0.22 -9.09 -32.25
C ASP A 444 -0.99 -7.76 -32.25
N ALA A 445 -2.33 -7.87 -32.21
CA ALA A 445 -3.21 -6.74 -31.93
C ALA A 445 -3.42 -6.59 -30.42
N TYR A 446 -3.31 -5.36 -29.93
CA TYR A 446 -3.48 -4.99 -28.53
C TYR A 446 -4.79 -4.24 -28.35
N LEU A 447 -5.62 -4.65 -27.38
CA LEU A 447 -6.80 -3.88 -26.98
C LEU A 447 -6.37 -2.78 -26.01
N LEU A 448 -6.75 -1.54 -26.31
CA LEU A 448 -6.50 -0.37 -25.48
C LEU A 448 -7.83 0.22 -24.99
N ALA A 449 -7.85 0.70 -23.75
CA ALA A 449 -8.85 1.62 -23.25
C ALA A 449 -8.26 3.04 -23.21
N GLU A 450 -8.90 3.96 -23.88
CA GLU A 450 -8.62 5.39 -23.81
C GLU A 450 -9.51 6.00 -22.72
N VAL A 451 -8.87 6.57 -21.71
CA VAL A 451 -9.53 7.28 -20.61
C VAL A 451 -9.36 8.77 -20.87
N PRO A 452 -10.39 9.45 -21.40
CA PRO A 452 -10.35 10.90 -21.60
C PRO A 452 -10.46 11.64 -20.26
N ASP A 453 -10.00 12.90 -20.22
CA ASP A 453 -10.08 13.78 -19.06
C ASP A 453 -9.54 13.16 -17.75
N TRP A 454 -8.55 12.28 -17.88
CA TRP A 454 -8.03 11.50 -16.75
C TRP A 454 -7.41 12.39 -15.65
N GLU A 455 -7.00 13.61 -16.01
CA GLU A 455 -6.51 14.65 -15.10
C GLU A 455 -7.54 15.02 -14.01
N LYS A 456 -8.85 14.99 -14.32
CA LYS A 456 -9.92 15.32 -13.35
C LYS A 456 -10.02 14.32 -12.20
N LEU A 457 -9.36 13.17 -12.32
CA LEU A 457 -9.38 12.11 -11.33
C LEU A 457 -8.34 12.32 -10.21
N ASN A 458 -7.42 13.28 -10.38
CA ASN A 458 -6.30 13.58 -9.47
C ASN A 458 -5.57 12.30 -9.02
N LEU A 459 -5.32 11.38 -9.96
CA LEU A 459 -4.63 10.11 -9.65
C LEU A 459 -3.16 10.37 -9.37
N LEU A 460 -2.63 9.69 -8.35
CA LEU A 460 -1.21 9.73 -8.02
C LEU A 460 -0.41 8.69 -8.83
N PRO A 461 0.90 8.92 -9.05
CA PRO A 461 1.74 7.93 -9.72
C PRO A 461 1.78 6.62 -8.94
N GLY A 462 1.45 5.50 -9.60
CA GLY A 462 1.36 4.19 -8.94
C GLY A 462 1.06 3.02 -9.87
N ASP A 463 1.31 1.81 -9.38
CA ASP A 463 1.04 0.57 -10.09
C ASP A 463 -0.46 0.30 -10.21
N ALA A 464 -0.87 -0.25 -11.35
CA ALA A 464 -2.23 -0.66 -11.61
C ALA A 464 -2.31 -2.11 -12.08
N ASN A 465 -3.18 -2.91 -11.44
CA ASN A 465 -3.63 -4.17 -12.01
C ASN A 465 -4.67 -3.90 -13.09
N ILE A 466 -4.57 -4.63 -14.20
CA ILE A 466 -5.57 -4.60 -15.26
C ILE A 466 -6.36 -5.92 -15.22
N ILE A 467 -7.67 -5.80 -15.05
CA ILE A 467 -8.63 -6.92 -15.06
C ILE A 467 -9.63 -6.68 -16.19
N PHE A 468 -9.71 -7.63 -17.12
CA PHE A 468 -10.64 -7.60 -18.26
C PHE A 468 -11.49 -8.86 -18.27
N GLU A 469 -12.82 -8.72 -18.37
CA GLU A 469 -13.79 -9.83 -18.32
C GLU A 469 -13.56 -10.76 -17.10
N GLY A 470 -13.31 -10.15 -15.93
CA GLY A 470 -13.03 -10.86 -14.68
C GLY A 470 -11.66 -11.56 -14.59
N THR A 471 -10.82 -11.46 -15.64
CA THR A 471 -9.50 -12.11 -15.69
C THR A 471 -8.39 -11.07 -15.55
N TYR A 472 -7.38 -11.39 -14.74
CA TYR A 472 -6.17 -10.57 -14.65
C TYR A 472 -5.35 -10.68 -15.94
N VAL A 473 -5.16 -9.56 -16.64
CA VAL A 473 -4.52 -9.52 -17.97
C VAL A 473 -3.15 -8.84 -17.96
N GLY A 474 -2.80 -8.14 -16.88
CA GLY A 474 -1.46 -7.57 -16.72
C GLY A 474 -1.37 -6.45 -15.68
N LYS A 475 -0.20 -5.80 -15.65
CA LYS A 475 0.03 -4.57 -14.89
C LYS A 475 0.27 -3.40 -15.83
N SER A 476 -0.08 -2.22 -15.35
CA SER A 476 0.30 -0.94 -15.94
C SER A 476 0.84 -0.04 -14.84
N PHE A 477 1.42 1.09 -15.23
CA PHE A 477 1.83 2.13 -14.32
C PHE A 477 1.07 3.39 -14.71
N ILE A 478 0.33 3.95 -13.76
CA ILE A 478 -0.33 5.24 -13.94
C ILE A 478 0.72 6.30 -13.65
N ASP A 479 1.10 7.05 -14.70
CA ASP A 479 2.00 8.20 -14.59
C ASP A 479 1.23 9.48 -14.93
N PRO A 480 0.91 10.30 -13.92
CA PRO A 480 0.19 11.54 -14.15
C PRO A 480 1.05 12.68 -14.69
N ALA A 481 2.38 12.52 -14.78
CA ALA A 481 3.27 13.57 -15.31
C ALA A 481 3.28 13.66 -16.85
N SER A 482 2.38 12.93 -17.52
CA SER A 482 2.25 12.92 -18.98
C SER A 482 1.54 14.19 -19.46
N THR A 483 2.09 14.87 -20.48
CA THR A 483 1.46 16.02 -21.15
C THR A 483 0.35 15.59 -22.12
N LEU A 484 -0.27 14.43 -21.92
CA LEU A 484 -1.26 13.85 -22.81
C LEU A 484 -2.64 13.88 -22.15
N ASP A 485 -3.61 14.47 -22.83
CA ASP A 485 -5.01 14.61 -22.37
C ASP A 485 -5.78 13.27 -22.26
N THR A 486 -5.18 12.16 -22.72
CA THR A 486 -5.81 10.83 -22.74
C THR A 486 -4.83 9.76 -22.28
N LEU A 487 -5.22 9.05 -21.21
CA LEU A 487 -4.47 7.92 -20.71
C LEU A 487 -4.83 6.66 -21.52
N ASN A 488 -3.82 6.02 -22.11
CA ASN A 488 -3.99 4.78 -22.87
C ASN A 488 -3.61 3.58 -21.98
N LEU A 489 -4.59 2.75 -21.65
CA LEU A 489 -4.41 1.54 -20.84
C LEU A 489 -4.44 0.30 -21.72
N THR A 490 -3.35 -0.45 -21.76
CA THR A 490 -3.29 -1.72 -22.49
C THR A 490 -4.01 -2.82 -21.72
N LEU A 491 -5.11 -3.33 -22.28
CA LEU A 491 -5.92 -4.41 -21.70
C LEU A 491 -5.47 -5.82 -22.12
N GLY A 492 -4.45 -5.91 -22.97
CA GLY A 492 -3.83 -7.16 -23.38
C GLY A 492 -3.94 -7.44 -24.88
N ARG A 493 -3.48 -8.63 -25.28
CA ARG A 493 -3.43 -9.10 -26.67
C ARG A 493 -4.74 -9.80 -27.03
N ASP A 494 -5.27 -9.55 -28.22
CA ASP A 494 -6.45 -10.29 -28.72
C ASP A 494 -6.11 -11.03 -30.01
N LYS A 495 -5.88 -12.34 -29.89
CA LYS A 495 -5.54 -13.22 -31.01
C LYS A 495 -6.67 -13.38 -32.04
N ARG A 496 -7.88 -12.91 -31.73
CA ARG A 496 -9.01 -12.93 -32.67
C ARG A 496 -8.89 -11.86 -33.74
N VAL A 497 -8.05 -10.83 -33.52
CA VAL A 497 -7.69 -9.85 -34.53
C VAL A 497 -6.32 -10.22 -35.09
N VAL A 498 -6.32 -10.84 -36.28
CA VAL A 498 -5.11 -11.45 -36.85
C VAL A 498 -4.42 -10.46 -37.77
N ILE A 499 -3.11 -10.27 -37.56
CA ILE A 499 -2.29 -9.38 -38.39
C ILE A 499 -1.13 -10.16 -38.99
N LYS A 500 -0.89 -9.96 -40.28
CA LYS A 500 0.27 -10.49 -41.00
C LYS A 500 0.96 -9.34 -41.73
N LYS A 501 2.30 -9.37 -41.69
CA LYS A 501 3.18 -8.51 -42.48
C LYS A 501 4.05 -9.40 -43.36
N GLU A 502 3.93 -9.23 -44.67
CA GLU A 502 4.61 -10.05 -45.66
C GLU A 502 5.34 -9.15 -46.67
N LYS A 503 6.59 -9.48 -46.98
CA LYS A 503 7.32 -8.81 -48.06
C LYS A 503 6.90 -9.42 -49.38
N LEU A 504 6.38 -8.61 -50.30
CA LEU A 504 5.99 -9.07 -51.63
C LEU A 504 7.21 -9.07 -52.55
N MET A 505 7.71 -10.27 -52.87
CA MET A 505 8.93 -10.44 -53.67
C MET A 505 8.74 -9.95 -55.11
N ASP A 506 7.60 -10.19 -55.73
CA ASP A 506 7.31 -9.76 -57.11
C ASP A 506 7.27 -8.24 -57.29
N TYR A 507 7.02 -7.51 -56.19
CA TYR A 507 6.96 -6.05 -56.15
C TYR A 507 8.18 -5.41 -55.47
N SER A 508 9.09 -6.24 -54.97
CA SER A 508 10.38 -5.83 -54.42
C SER A 508 11.44 -6.05 -55.47
N SER A 509 12.45 -5.18 -55.52
CA SER A 509 13.51 -5.34 -56.52
C SER A 509 14.83 -4.81 -56.01
N THR A 510 15.90 -5.25 -56.65
CA THR A 510 17.25 -4.72 -56.46
C THR A 510 17.81 -4.39 -57.84
N LYS A 511 18.18 -3.13 -58.05
CA LYS A 511 18.78 -2.63 -59.28
C LYS A 511 20.15 -2.05 -58.97
N PHE A 512 21.15 -2.34 -59.80
CA PHE A 512 22.47 -1.72 -59.70
C PHE A 512 22.54 -0.56 -60.69
N LEU A 513 22.90 0.63 -60.18
CA LEU A 513 22.93 1.90 -60.88
C LEU A 513 24.34 2.50 -60.70
N GLY A 514 25.27 2.09 -61.56
CA GLY A 514 26.67 2.53 -61.48
C GLY A 514 27.39 2.06 -60.20
N SER A 515 27.80 3.01 -59.36
CA SER A 515 28.38 2.77 -58.03
C SER A 515 27.34 2.49 -56.95
N ASN A 516 26.06 2.77 -57.22
CA ASN A 516 24.98 2.65 -56.25
C ASN A 516 24.10 1.42 -56.53
N LYS A 517 23.39 0.98 -55.50
CA LYS A 517 22.38 -0.06 -55.53
C LYS A 517 21.07 0.55 -55.03
N LEU A 518 20.00 0.40 -55.79
CA LEU A 518 18.64 0.80 -55.43
C LEU A 518 17.85 -0.45 -55.06
N GLN A 519 17.30 -0.47 -53.85
CA GLN A 519 16.44 -1.54 -53.38
C GLN A 519 15.03 -1.02 -53.14
N LYS A 520 14.05 -1.60 -53.84
CA LYS A 520 12.63 -1.36 -53.60
C LYS A 520 12.09 -2.45 -52.67
N PHE A 521 11.41 -2.03 -51.62
CA PHE A 521 10.72 -2.90 -50.68
C PHE A 521 9.22 -2.63 -50.77
N THR A 522 8.44 -3.68 -50.97
CA THR A 522 6.98 -3.61 -50.93
C THR A 522 6.46 -4.60 -49.89
N TYR A 523 5.68 -4.10 -48.93
CA TYR A 523 5.08 -4.92 -47.88
C TYR A 523 3.55 -4.93 -48.01
N GLU A 524 2.94 -6.08 -47.77
CA GLU A 524 1.50 -6.23 -47.58
C GLU A 524 1.21 -6.46 -46.08
N LEU A 525 0.36 -5.62 -45.52
CA LEU A 525 -0.23 -5.77 -44.20
C LEU A 525 -1.64 -6.34 -44.39
N THR A 526 -1.87 -7.57 -43.91
CA THR A 526 -3.21 -8.17 -43.89
C THR A 526 -3.75 -8.14 -42.47
N VAL A 527 -4.92 -7.53 -42.27
CA VAL A 527 -5.63 -7.48 -40.99
C VAL A 527 -6.98 -8.18 -41.15
N LYS A 528 -7.29 -9.11 -40.25
CA LYS A 528 -8.56 -9.84 -40.22
C LYS A 528 -9.26 -9.70 -38.87
N ASN A 529 -10.53 -9.33 -38.88
CA ASN A 529 -11.37 -9.34 -37.70
C ASN A 529 -12.12 -10.68 -37.58
N ASN A 530 -11.71 -11.59 -36.68
CA ASN A 530 -12.46 -12.81 -36.36
C ASN A 530 -13.43 -12.65 -35.17
N LYS A 531 -13.70 -11.41 -34.72
CA LYS A 531 -14.66 -11.13 -33.63
C LYS A 531 -16.07 -10.96 -34.19
N LYS A 532 -17.06 -11.00 -33.29
CA LYS A 532 -18.48 -10.77 -33.58
C LYS A 532 -18.83 -9.28 -33.62
N ASP A 533 -17.98 -8.41 -33.07
CA ASP A 533 -18.16 -6.97 -33.04
C ASP A 533 -17.24 -6.26 -34.05
N THR A 534 -17.58 -5.03 -34.39
CA THR A 534 -16.73 -4.16 -35.24
C THR A 534 -15.45 -3.80 -34.50
N VAL A 535 -14.31 -3.92 -35.19
CA VAL A 535 -12.99 -3.57 -34.66
C VAL A 535 -12.57 -2.20 -35.20
N ARG A 536 -12.41 -1.23 -34.29
CA ARG A 536 -11.72 0.04 -34.58
C ARG A 536 -10.25 -0.12 -34.24
N MET A 537 -9.36 0.09 -35.20
CA MET A 537 -7.93 -0.17 -35.05
C MET A 537 -7.09 1.01 -35.52
N MET A 538 -6.02 1.31 -34.78
CA MET A 538 -4.89 2.11 -35.21
C MET A 538 -3.72 1.18 -35.53
N LEU A 539 -3.48 0.97 -36.82
CA LEU A 539 -2.35 0.18 -37.32
C LEU A 539 -1.20 1.12 -37.63
N LYS A 540 0.01 0.82 -37.15
CA LYS A 540 1.22 1.57 -37.47
C LYS A 540 2.31 0.69 -38.06
N ASP A 541 3.10 1.26 -38.95
CA ASP A 541 4.36 0.70 -39.41
C ASP A 541 5.32 1.85 -39.71
N GLN A 542 6.49 1.57 -40.26
CA GLN A 542 7.47 2.60 -40.57
C GLN A 542 8.25 2.29 -41.85
N TYR A 543 8.76 3.34 -42.48
CA TYR A 543 9.81 3.27 -43.47
C TYR A 543 11.10 3.87 -42.88
N PRO A 544 12.29 3.49 -43.36
CA PRO A 544 13.54 3.98 -42.79
C PRO A 544 13.75 5.47 -43.04
N LEU A 545 14.53 6.11 -42.19
CA LEU A 545 15.06 7.47 -42.39
C LEU A 545 16.59 7.43 -42.35
N THR A 546 17.24 8.45 -42.91
CA THR A 546 18.69 8.57 -42.92
C THR A 546 19.11 10.01 -42.69
N THR A 547 20.17 10.21 -41.91
CA THR A 547 20.92 11.47 -41.81
C THR A 547 22.19 11.45 -42.65
N ASN A 548 22.54 10.29 -43.21
CA ASN A 548 23.70 10.13 -44.09
C ASN A 548 23.34 10.59 -45.51
N LYS A 549 24.11 11.55 -46.02
CA LYS A 549 23.96 12.14 -47.36
C LYS A 549 24.22 11.16 -48.51
N GLU A 550 24.90 10.05 -48.26
CA GLU A 550 25.17 9.00 -49.26
C GLU A 550 24.00 8.01 -49.44
N ILE A 551 22.98 8.10 -48.60
CA ILE A 551 21.80 7.22 -48.65
C ILE A 551 20.59 8.09 -49.01
N GLU A 552 19.87 7.70 -50.05
CA GLU A 552 18.59 8.31 -50.42
C GLU A 552 17.46 7.33 -50.06
N VAL A 553 16.46 7.79 -49.29
CA VAL A 553 15.26 7.01 -48.98
C VAL A 553 14.04 7.73 -49.53
N GLU A 554 13.18 7.00 -50.22
CA GLU A 554 11.96 7.54 -50.81
C GLU A 554 10.76 6.64 -50.46
N LEU A 555 9.71 7.24 -49.89
CA LEU A 555 8.42 6.56 -49.73
C LEU A 555 7.69 6.60 -51.08
N LEU A 556 7.49 5.44 -51.70
CA LEU A 556 6.93 5.32 -53.05
C LEU A 556 5.40 5.19 -53.05
N ASP A 557 4.86 4.49 -52.04
CA ASP A 557 3.43 4.29 -51.85
C ASP A 557 3.16 4.17 -50.35
N ASP A 558 2.30 5.03 -49.81
CA ASP A 558 1.93 5.04 -48.39
C ASP A 558 0.72 4.13 -48.08
N GLY A 559 0.04 3.59 -49.10
CA GLY A 559 -1.10 2.71 -48.90
C GLY A 559 -2.31 3.37 -48.23
N GLY A 560 -2.48 4.68 -48.38
CA GLY A 560 -3.51 5.49 -47.73
C GLY A 560 -3.21 5.80 -46.26
N ALA A 561 -1.94 5.79 -45.85
CA ALA A 561 -1.54 6.10 -44.49
C ALA A 561 -1.52 7.62 -44.23
N SER A 562 -1.77 8.01 -42.99
CA SER A 562 -1.27 9.29 -42.49
C SER A 562 0.22 9.15 -42.19
N VAL A 563 1.05 9.98 -42.85
CA VAL A 563 2.51 9.90 -42.81
C VAL A 563 3.09 10.97 -41.88
N ASN A 564 3.94 10.56 -40.94
CA ASN A 564 4.84 11.46 -40.23
C ASN A 564 6.26 11.25 -40.78
N SER A 565 6.72 12.18 -41.63
CA SER A 565 8.00 12.10 -42.32
C SER A 565 9.21 12.41 -41.44
N GLU A 566 9.04 13.08 -40.30
CA GLU A 566 10.14 13.41 -39.37
C GLU A 566 10.67 12.17 -38.66
N ILE A 567 9.78 11.20 -38.40
CA ILE A 567 10.09 9.94 -37.71
C ILE A 567 9.83 8.69 -38.56
N GLY A 568 9.39 8.85 -39.81
CA GLY A 568 9.21 7.77 -40.78
C GLY A 568 8.02 6.85 -40.48
N VAL A 569 7.01 7.34 -39.77
CA VAL A 569 5.88 6.53 -39.28
C VAL A 569 4.67 6.63 -40.22
N LEU A 570 4.08 5.47 -40.54
CA LEU A 570 2.84 5.32 -41.29
C LEU A 570 1.71 4.91 -40.34
N THR A 571 0.57 5.59 -40.37
CA THR A 571 -0.59 5.29 -39.51
C THR A 571 -1.87 5.10 -40.33
N TRP A 572 -2.54 3.96 -40.16
CA TRP A 572 -3.87 3.68 -40.71
C TRP A 572 -4.91 3.59 -39.60
N LYS A 573 -6.01 4.34 -39.75
CA LYS A 573 -7.22 4.21 -38.92
C LYS A 573 -8.20 3.29 -39.64
N LEU A 574 -8.41 2.10 -39.11
CA LEU A 574 -9.23 1.05 -39.72
C LEU A 574 -10.50 0.83 -38.91
N GLN A 575 -11.61 0.58 -39.60
CA GLN A 575 -12.84 0.05 -39.03
C GLN A 575 -13.16 -1.23 -39.81
N LEU A 576 -13.18 -2.36 -39.11
CA LEU A 576 -13.35 -3.69 -39.69
C LEU A 576 -14.64 -4.32 -39.16
N ALA A 577 -15.58 -4.60 -40.04
CA ALA A 577 -16.79 -5.36 -39.72
C ALA A 577 -16.43 -6.80 -39.26
N PRO A 578 -17.35 -7.50 -38.58
CA PRO A 578 -17.15 -8.90 -38.22
C PRO A 578 -16.81 -9.77 -39.43
N GLY A 579 -15.72 -10.53 -39.37
CA GLY A 579 -15.23 -11.37 -40.46
C GLY A 579 -14.45 -10.65 -41.56
N GLU A 580 -14.40 -9.31 -41.57
CA GLU A 580 -13.75 -8.53 -42.62
C GLU A 580 -12.23 -8.75 -42.64
N VAL A 581 -11.68 -8.80 -43.87
CA VAL A 581 -10.24 -8.83 -44.14
C VAL A 581 -9.88 -7.58 -44.94
N LYS A 582 -8.89 -6.83 -44.46
CA LYS A 582 -8.35 -5.68 -45.16
C LYS A 582 -6.88 -5.88 -45.46
N LYS A 583 -6.49 -5.58 -46.70
CA LYS A 583 -5.12 -5.63 -47.18
C LYS A 583 -4.65 -4.23 -47.48
N LEU A 584 -3.51 -3.86 -46.93
CA LEU A 584 -2.85 -2.57 -47.15
C LEU A 584 -1.47 -2.85 -47.72
N ARG A 585 -1.03 -2.04 -48.67
CA ARG A 585 0.31 -2.16 -49.26
C ARG A 585 1.01 -0.83 -49.14
N PHE A 586 2.27 -0.87 -48.72
CA PHE A 586 3.13 0.30 -48.76
C PHE A 586 4.47 -0.11 -49.36
N SER A 587 5.15 0.84 -50.00
CA SER A 587 6.45 0.60 -50.61
C SER A 587 7.38 1.78 -50.44
N TYR A 588 8.67 1.49 -50.28
CA TYR A 588 9.72 2.48 -50.21
C TYR A 588 10.97 2.00 -50.96
N SER A 589 11.82 2.93 -51.33
CA SER A 589 13.11 2.64 -51.95
C SER A 589 14.25 3.17 -51.09
N VAL A 590 15.37 2.45 -51.13
CA VAL A 590 16.63 2.86 -50.49
C VAL A 590 17.73 2.74 -51.53
N LYS A 591 18.41 3.84 -51.82
CA LYS A 591 19.56 3.90 -52.73
C LYS A 591 20.81 4.21 -51.92
N TYR A 592 21.85 3.43 -52.12
CA TYR A 592 23.09 3.53 -51.35
C TYR A 592 24.28 2.92 -52.12
N PRO A 593 25.55 3.18 -51.73
CA PRO A 593 26.71 2.62 -52.40
C PRO A 593 26.74 1.09 -52.34
N LYS A 594 27.02 0.43 -53.48
CA LYS A 594 26.89 -1.02 -53.64
C LYS A 594 27.87 -1.85 -52.82
N ASP A 595 28.98 -1.25 -52.38
CA ASP A 595 30.03 -1.82 -51.53
C ASP A 595 29.71 -1.76 -50.04
N LYS A 596 28.64 -1.04 -49.65
CA LYS A 596 28.21 -0.89 -48.25
C LYS A 596 27.09 -1.88 -47.92
N VAL A 597 26.96 -2.20 -46.63
CA VAL A 597 25.87 -3.03 -46.09
C VAL A 597 25.04 -2.17 -45.16
N LEU A 598 23.72 -2.16 -45.37
CA LEU A 598 22.76 -1.44 -44.53
C LEU A 598 21.99 -2.41 -43.65
N ASN A 599 21.65 -1.99 -42.43
CA ASN A 599 20.76 -2.73 -41.54
C ASN A 599 19.30 -2.47 -41.96
N LEU A 600 18.80 -3.26 -42.91
CA LEU A 600 17.46 -3.10 -43.50
C LEU A 600 16.41 -4.05 -42.92
N ASN A 601 16.63 -4.58 -41.71
CA ASN A 601 15.72 -5.50 -41.03
C ASN A 601 14.88 -4.83 -39.94
#